data_AF-A0A969ZK92-F1
#
_entry.id   AF-A0A969ZK92-F1
#
_cell.length_a   1.000
_cell.length_b   1.000
_cell.length_c   1.000
_cell.angle_alpha   90.00
_cell.angle_beta   90.00
_cell.angle_gamma   90.00
#
_symmetry.space_group_name_H-M   'P 1'
#
loop_
_entity.id
_entity.type
_entity.pdbx_description
1 polymer ?
#
loop_
_entity_poly.entity_id
_entity_poly.type
_entity_poly.pdbx_seq_one_letter_code
_entity_poly.pdbx_strand_id
1 'polypeptide(L)'
;SRQTFQNIIDSARNKVALALTQGNAIHIRGGNYTLGSCKFKCLDCGEEYSTNYDKDRYICPSCGSKRTICEKKNRSCHRRRGK
;
A
#
# COMPACT_ATOMS: atom_id res chain seq x y z
N SER A 1 -24.65 -13.84 19.21
CA SER A 1 -24.41 -13.22 17.90
C SER A 1 -22.98 -13.49 17.44
N ARG A 2 -22.69 -14.70 16.94
CA ARG A 2 -21.39 -15.08 16.31
C ARG A 2 -21.50 -15.24 14.79
N GLN A 3 -22.73 -15.51 14.31
CA GLN A 3 -23.03 -15.75 12.89
C GLN A 3 -22.63 -14.59 11.98
N THR A 4 -22.84 -13.35 12.42
CA THR A 4 -22.57 -12.14 11.63
C THR A 4 -21.08 -11.94 11.36
N PHE A 5 -20.23 -12.12 12.38
CA PHE A 5 -18.78 -12.00 12.20
C PHE A 5 -18.25 -13.09 11.27
N GLN A 6 -18.73 -14.32 11.43
CA GLN A 6 -18.33 -15.44 10.58
C GLN A 6 -18.73 -15.21 9.12
N ASN A 7 -19.97 -14.77 8.88
CA ASN A 7 -20.45 -14.41 7.54
C ASN A 7 -19.62 -13.30 6.88
N ILE A 8 -19.16 -12.31 7.66
CA ILE A 8 -18.28 -11.24 7.16
C ILE A 8 -16.93 -11.81 6.72
N ILE A 9 -16.32 -12.69 7.53
CA ILE A 9 -15.04 -13.33 7.20
C ILE A 9 -15.15 -14.20 5.95
N ASP A 10 -16.20 -15.01 5.85
CA ASP A 10 -16.40 -15.88 4.70
C ASP A 10 -16.66 -15.08 3.42
N SER A 11 -17.45 -13.99 3.50
CA SER A 11 -17.63 -13.06 2.38
C SER A 11 -16.31 -12.40 1.95
N ALA A 12 -15.47 -11.97 2.90
CA ALA A 12 -14.19 -11.35 2.61
C ALA A 12 -13.22 -12.33 1.92
N ARG A 13 -13.11 -13.57 2.42
CA ARG A 13 -12.27 -14.62 1.81
C ARG A 13 -12.68 -14.93 0.38
N ASN A 14 -13.98 -15.03 0.12
CA ASN A 14 -14.49 -15.29 -1.21
C ASN A 14 -14.13 -14.17 -2.20
N LYS A 15 -14.33 -12.90 -1.81
CA LYS A 15 -13.96 -11.73 -2.65
C LYS A 15 -12.47 -11.70 -3.00
N VAL A 16 -11.60 -12.02 -2.04
CA VAL A 16 -10.15 -12.06 -2.26
C VAL A 16 -9.79 -13.21 -3.20
N ALA A 17 -10.31 -14.42 -2.96
CA ALA A 17 -10.04 -15.57 -3.82
C ALA A 17 -10.46 -15.31 -5.27
N LEU A 18 -11.67 -14.77 -5.48
CA LEU A 18 -12.18 -14.41 -6.79
C LEU A 18 -11.28 -13.37 -7.49
N ALA A 19 -10.83 -12.34 -6.75
CA ALA A 19 -9.98 -11.31 -7.32
C ALA A 19 -8.61 -11.85 -7.75
N LEU A 20 -8.02 -12.75 -6.96
CA LEU A 20 -6.73 -13.36 -7.27
C LEU A 20 -6.81 -14.35 -8.44
N THR A 21 -7.87 -15.14 -8.55
CA THR A 21 -8.00 -16.15 -9.61
C THR A 21 -8.42 -15.56 -10.95
N GLN A 22 -9.26 -14.53 -10.95
CA GLN A 22 -9.75 -13.88 -12.17
C GLN A 22 -8.90 -12.68 -12.61
N GLY A 23 -7.96 -12.22 -11.77
CA GLY A 23 -7.15 -11.04 -12.03
C GLY A 23 -7.89 -9.71 -11.83
N ASN A 24 -8.92 -9.68 -10.97
CA ASN A 24 -9.65 -8.44 -10.68
C ASN A 24 -8.84 -7.53 -9.75
N ALA A 25 -8.99 -6.22 -9.93
CA ALA A 25 -8.38 -5.24 -9.02
C ALA A 25 -9.11 -5.21 -7.66
N ILE A 26 -8.34 -5.25 -6.55
CA ILE A 26 -8.89 -5.11 -5.20
C ILE A 26 -8.85 -3.64 -4.80
N HIS A 27 -10.00 -3.08 -4.45
CA HIS A 27 -10.12 -1.70 -3.98
C HIS A 27 -10.64 -1.69 -2.54
N ILE A 28 -9.81 -1.20 -1.62
CA ILE A 28 -10.16 -1.09 -0.20
C ILE A 28 -10.74 0.31 0.04
N ARG A 29 -12.01 0.39 0.50
CA ARG A 29 -12.69 1.65 0.85
C ARG A 29 -13.17 1.61 2.29
N GLY A 30 -13.04 2.73 2.99
CA GLY A 30 -13.50 2.89 4.37
C GLY A 30 -12.63 2.16 5.41
N GLY A 31 -12.91 2.43 6.68
CA GLY A 31 -12.18 1.88 7.83
C GLY A 31 -10.84 2.57 8.11
N ASN A 32 -10.22 2.22 9.23
CA ASN A 32 -8.84 2.60 9.54
C ASN A 32 -7.93 1.46 9.08
N TYR A 33 -7.20 1.68 8.00
CA TYR A 33 -6.23 0.74 7.46
C TYR A 33 -4.90 1.46 7.26
N THR A 34 -3.80 0.78 7.56
CA THR A 34 -2.45 1.30 7.33
C THR A 34 -1.85 0.58 6.13
N LEU A 35 -1.52 1.33 5.09
CA LEU A 35 -0.64 0.81 4.03
C LEU A 35 0.75 0.67 4.65
N GLY A 36 1.33 -0.54 4.59
CA GLY A 36 2.52 -0.88 5.35
C GLY A 36 3.60 0.19 5.24
N SER A 37 4.07 0.67 6.39
CA SER A 37 5.06 1.75 6.51
C SER A 37 6.26 1.53 5.59
N CYS A 38 6.53 2.50 4.71
CA CYS A 38 7.79 2.52 3.98
C CYS A 38 8.76 3.47 4.69
N LYS A 39 10.02 3.05 4.80
CA LYS A 39 11.13 3.95 5.13
C LYS A 39 11.50 4.69 3.84
N PHE A 40 11.38 6.01 3.87
CA PHE A 40 11.78 6.88 2.78
C PHE A 40 13.20 7.37 3.00
N LYS A 41 13.96 7.46 1.92
CA LYS A 41 15.30 8.03 1.90
C LYS A 41 15.34 9.19 0.91
N CYS A 42 15.80 10.35 1.35
CA CYS A 42 16.02 11.48 0.46
C CYS A 42 17.31 11.29 -0.34
N LEU A 43 17.27 11.54 -1.65
CA LEU A 43 18.45 11.47 -2.52
C LEU A 43 19.30 12.75 -2.47
N ASP A 44 18.76 13.88 -2.02
CA ASP A 44 19.50 15.15 -1.95
C ASP A 44 20.28 15.31 -0.64
N CYS A 45 19.66 15.00 0.50
CA CYS A 45 20.32 15.12 1.81
C CYS A 45 20.70 13.78 2.45
N GLY A 46 20.27 12.64 1.89
CA GLY A 46 20.56 11.32 2.44
C GLY A 46 19.71 10.91 3.66
N GLU A 47 18.84 11.80 4.15
CA GLU A 47 18.04 11.56 5.36
C GLU A 47 17.02 10.41 5.18
N GLU A 48 16.92 9.55 6.19
CA GLU A 48 15.98 8.43 6.24
C GLU A 48 14.83 8.72 7.22
N TYR A 49 13.58 8.63 6.76
CA TYR A 49 12.40 8.93 7.57
C TYR A 49 11.22 7.99 7.26
N SER A 50 10.42 7.66 8.27
CA SER A 50 9.22 6.84 8.10
C SER A 50 7.98 7.70 8.32
N THR A 51 7.30 8.11 7.23
CA THR A 51 6.05 8.87 7.34
C THR A 51 4.83 7.98 7.16
N ASN A 52 3.88 8.11 8.09
CA ASN A 52 2.60 7.39 8.07
C ASN A 52 1.53 8.10 7.23
N TYR A 53 1.75 9.37 6.85
CA TYR A 53 0.76 10.18 6.17
C TYR A 53 0.86 10.04 4.65
N ASP A 54 -0.18 9.48 4.03
CA ASP A 54 -0.32 9.30 2.57
C ASP A 54 -0.06 10.56 1.72
N LYS A 55 -0.15 11.75 2.31
CA LYS A 55 -0.01 13.04 1.61
C LYS A 55 1.42 13.58 1.56
N ASP A 56 2.27 13.24 2.54
CA ASP A 56 3.61 13.85 2.70
C ASP A 56 4.77 12.88 2.44
N ARG A 57 4.47 11.70 1.88
CA ARG A 57 5.47 10.65 1.55
C ARG A 57 6.59 11.12 0.62
N TYR A 58 6.34 12.17 -0.15
CA TYR A 58 7.24 12.60 -1.22
C TYR A 58 8.05 13.85 -0.88
N ILE A 59 7.92 14.44 0.30
CA ILE A 59 8.67 15.64 0.69
C ILE A 59 9.61 15.28 1.84
N CYS A 60 10.89 15.58 1.68
CA CYS A 60 11.87 15.39 2.74
C CYS A 60 11.68 16.44 3.85
N PRO A 61 11.54 16.05 5.12
CA PRO A 61 11.37 17.00 6.22
C PRO A 61 12.62 17.86 6.50
N SER A 62 13.83 17.39 6.16
CA SER A 62 15.07 18.15 6.42
C SER A 62 15.39 19.21 5.36
N CYS A 63 15.08 18.95 4.09
CA CYS A 63 15.51 19.81 2.98
C CYS A 63 14.37 20.27 2.07
N GLY A 64 13.14 19.78 2.26
CA GLY A 64 12.00 20.09 1.40
C GLY A 64 12.08 19.48 -0.01
N SER A 65 13.11 18.67 -0.31
CA SER A 65 13.24 18.05 -1.63
C SER A 65 12.14 17.02 -1.89
N LYS A 66 11.69 16.96 -3.15
CA LYS A 66 10.72 15.97 -3.64
C LYS A 66 11.35 14.67 -4.13
N ARG A 67 12.68 14.57 -4.11
CA ARG A 67 13.41 13.37 -4.57
C ARG A 67 13.62 12.41 -3.42
N THR A 68 12.55 11.74 -3.00
CA THR A 68 12.58 10.74 -1.94
C THR A 68 12.19 9.38 -2.50
N ILE A 69 12.96 8.34 -2.13
CA ILE A 69 12.73 6.96 -2.58
C ILE A 69 12.28 6.11 -1.40
N CYS A 70 11.33 5.22 -1.65
CA CYS A 70 10.91 4.23 -0.67
C CYS A 70 11.92 3.07 -0.68
N GLU A 71 12.59 2.83 0.45
CA GLU A 71 13.63 1.80 0.59
C GLU A 71 13.06 0.37 0.72
N LYS A 72 11.72 0.20 0.65
CA LYS A 72 11.13 -1.14 0.50
C LYS A 72 11.57 -1.74 -0.83
N LYS A 73 12.64 -2.54 -0.76
CA LYS A 73 13.06 -3.45 -1.82
C LYS A 73 11.91 -4.44 -2.12
N ASN A 74 11.32 -4.25 -3.31
CA ASN A 74 10.62 -5.24 -4.14
C ASN A 74 9.20 -5.70 -3.68
N ARG A 75 8.22 -5.95 -4.56
CA ARG A 75 8.28 -6.38 -5.98
C ARG A 75 7.27 -5.66 -6.89
N SER A 76 7.73 -5.45 -8.11
CA SER A 76 7.02 -5.06 -9.31
C SER A 76 5.70 -5.83 -9.53
N CYS A 77 4.58 -5.12 -9.49
CA CYS A 77 3.46 -5.47 -10.37
C CYS A 77 3.85 -5.06 -11.79
N HIS A 78 4.59 -5.92 -12.49
CA HIS A 78 4.72 -5.78 -13.93
C HIS A 78 3.32 -5.91 -14.52
N ARG A 79 2.71 -4.76 -14.82
CA ARG A 79 1.48 -4.66 -15.59
C ARG A 79 1.82 -5.23 -16.97
N ARG A 80 1.56 -6.53 -17.18
CA ARG A 80 1.54 -7.10 -18.52
C ARG A 80 0.42 -6.36 -19.27
N ARG A 81 0.80 -5.36 -20.06
CA ARG A 81 -0.07 -4.84 -21.11
C ARG A 81 -0.27 -6.00 -22.09
N GLY A 82 -1.41 -6.67 -21.99
CA GLY A 82 -1.86 -7.58 -23.05
C GLY A 82 -1.94 -6.79 -24.35
N LYS A 83 -1.32 -7.33 -25.40
CA LYS A 83 -1.62 -6.94 -26.77
C LYS A 83 -3.00 -7.45 -27.14
#